data_AF-A0A3B8W9M1-F1
#
_entry.id   AF-A0A3B8W9M1-F1
#
_cell.length_a   1.000
_cell.length_b   1.000
_cell.length_c   1.000
_cell.angle_alpha   90.00
_cell.angle_beta   90.00
_cell.angle_gamma   90.00
#
_symmetry.space_group_name_H-M   'P 1'
#
loop_
_entity.id
_entity.type
_entity.pdbx_description
1 polymer ?
#
loop_
_entity_poly.entity_id
_entity_poly.type
_entity_poly.pdbx_seq_one_letter_code
_entity_poly.pdbx_strand_id
1 'polypeptide(L)'
;QALIKDKRVETLYILPASQTREKEALTKDGVEKVINELSETFDYIVCDSPAGIEHGALMALYYADEAIVVTNPEVSSVRDSDRIL
;
A
#
# COMPACT_ATOMS: atom_id res chain seq x y z
N GLN A 1 12.34 7.36 -6.62
CA GLN A 1 12.81 6.89 -5.29
C GLN A 1 13.61 5.62 -5.50
N ALA A 2 14.61 5.32 -4.65
CA ALA A 2 15.43 4.11 -4.80
C ALA A 2 14.86 2.95 -3.96
N LEU A 3 14.75 1.75 -4.54
CA LEU A 3 14.40 0.53 -3.81
C LEU A 3 15.55 0.13 -2.88
N ILE A 4 15.21 -0.19 -1.63
CA ILE A 4 16.17 -0.64 -0.61
C ILE A 4 16.03 -2.15 -0.44
N LYS A 5 17.10 -2.90 -0.72
CA LYS A 5 17.13 -4.35 -0.51
C LYS A 5 17.24 -4.69 0.99
N ASP A 6 16.41 -5.62 1.47
CA ASP A 6 16.54 -6.13 2.85
C ASP A 6 17.84 -6.93 2.99
N LYS A 7 18.50 -6.82 4.15
CA LYS A 7 19.82 -7.45 4.39
C LYS A 7 19.74 -8.95 4.66
N ARG A 8 18.58 -9.44 5.10
CA ARG A 8 18.36 -10.82 5.55
C ARG A 8 17.60 -11.65 4.51
N VAL A 9 16.78 -11.00 3.69
CA VAL A 9 15.94 -11.65 2.68
C VAL A 9 16.34 -11.14 1.30
N GLU A 10 16.93 -12.03 0.49
CA GLU A 10 17.52 -11.64 -0.80
C GLU A 10 16.51 -11.19 -1.86
N THR A 11 15.26 -11.61 -1.73
CA THR A 11 14.16 -11.29 -2.66
C THR A 11 13.26 -10.16 -2.17
N LEU A 12 13.57 -9.57 -1.00
CA LEU A 12 12.74 -8.52 -0.41
C LEU A 12 13.36 -7.15 -0.65
N TYR A 13 12.53 -6.25 -1.18
CA TYR A 13 12.87 -4.86 -1.45
C TYR A 13 11.80 -3.96 -0.83
N ILE A 14 12.22 -2.79 -0.36
CA ILE A 14 11.37 -1.82 0.34
C ILE A 14 11.44 -0.51 -0.41
N LEU A 15 10.27 0.01 -0.82
CA LEU A 15 10.11 1.36 -1.34
C LEU A 15 9.68 2.30 -0.20
N PRO A 16 10.58 3.16 0.33
CA PRO A 16 10.24 4.01 1.46
C PRO A 16 9.24 5.11 1.07
N ALA A 17 8.24 5.32 1.91
CA ALA A 17 7.32 6.45 1.78
C ALA A 17 8.07 7.79 1.90
N SER A 18 7.57 8.82 1.21
CA SER A 18 8.11 10.17 1.37
C SER A 18 7.84 10.68 2.79
N GLN A 19 8.84 11.33 3.40
CA GLN A 19 8.67 12.01 4.69
C GLN A 19 7.97 13.37 4.57
N THR A 20 7.62 13.80 3.36
CA THR A 20 6.89 15.04 3.14
C THR A 20 5.45 14.91 3.62
N ARG A 21 4.99 15.87 4.43
CA ARG A 21 3.64 15.92 5.02
C ARG A 21 2.50 16.09 4.00
N GLU A 22 2.82 16.20 2.71
CA GLU A 22 1.84 16.48 1.66
C GLU A 22 1.10 15.21 1.26
N LYS A 23 -0.15 15.09 1.73
CA LYS A 23 -1.09 14.02 1.35
C LYS A 23 -1.37 13.99 -0.16
N GLU A 24 -1.10 15.09 -0.87
CA GLU A 24 -1.27 15.24 -2.33
C GLU A 24 -0.06 14.77 -3.14
N ALA A 25 1.05 14.39 -2.49
CA ALA A 25 2.24 13.90 -3.20
C ALA A 25 2.00 12.56 -3.93
N LEU A 26 0.93 11.84 -3.56
CA LEU A 26 0.51 10.59 -4.21
C LEU A 26 -0.60 10.89 -5.22
N THR A 27 -0.23 11.08 -6.48
CA THR A 27 -1.18 11.17 -7.58
C THR A 27 -1.55 9.79 -8.11
N LYS A 28 -2.78 9.61 -8.60
CA LYS A 28 -3.24 8.35 -9.21
C LYS A 28 -2.28 7.85 -10.29
N ASP A 29 -1.92 8.72 -11.22
CA ASP A 29 -1.03 8.38 -12.35
C ASP A 29 0.39 8.03 -11.88
N GLY A 30 0.87 8.71 -10.84
CA GLY A 30 2.19 8.45 -10.26
C GLY A 30 2.25 7.08 -9.60
N VAL A 31 1.22 6.72 -8.83
CA VAL A 31 1.12 5.42 -8.17
C VAL A 31 0.96 4.29 -9.20
N GLU A 32 0.08 4.46 -10.19
CA GLU A 32 -0.13 3.48 -11.27
C GLU A 32 1.18 3.18 -11.99
N LYS A 33 1.91 4.22 -12.39
CA LYS A 33 3.19 4.07 -13.08
C LYS A 33 4.19 3.27 -12.24
N VAL A 34 4.30 3.57 -10.95
CA VAL A 34 5.22 2.86 -10.05
C VAL A 34 4.83 1.40 -9.90
N ILE A 35 3.54 1.09 -9.73
CA ILE A 35 3.06 -0.29 -9.58
C ILE A 35 3.32 -1.08 -10.88
N ASN A 36 3.05 -0.49 -12.04
CA ASN A 36 3.31 -1.12 -13.34
C ASN A 36 4.80 -1.38 -13.59
N GLU A 37 5.69 -0.44 -13.23
CA GLU A 37 7.14 -0.66 -13.35
C GLU A 37 7.63 -1.77 -12.41
N LEU A 38 7.06 -1.87 -11.20
CA LEU A 38 7.41 -2.92 -10.25
C LEU A 38 6.88 -4.29 -10.68
N SER A 39 5.68 -4.38 -11.27
CA SER A 39 5.06 -5.64 -11.65
C SER A 39 5.79 -6.36 -12.79
N GLU A 40 6.62 -5.66 -13.56
CA GLU A 40 7.51 -6.26 -14.56
C GLU A 40 8.64 -7.11 -13.94
N THR A 41 8.96 -6.91 -12.66
CA THR A 41 10.15 -7.51 -12.02
C THR A 41 9.86 -8.26 -10.73
N PHE A 42 8.73 -8.00 -10.08
CA PHE A 42 8.34 -8.62 -8.81
C PHE A 42 7.10 -9.48 -8.99
N ASP A 43 7.13 -10.69 -8.44
CA ASP A 43 5.96 -11.58 -8.41
C ASP A 43 4.85 -11.06 -7.47
N TYR A 44 5.24 -10.31 -6.43
CA TYR A 44 4.34 -9.77 -5.42
C TYR A 44 4.72 -8.33 -5.04
N ILE A 45 3.72 -7.47 -4.96
CA ILE A 45 3.83 -6.10 -4.48
C ILE A 45 2.90 -5.95 -3.27
N VAL A 46 3.46 -5.69 -2.10
CA VAL A 46 2.68 -5.49 -0.87
C VAL A 46 2.55 -4.00 -0.60
N CYS A 47 1.32 -3.49 -0.73
CA CYS A 47 0.98 -2.10 -0.43
C CYS A 47 0.57 -1.96 1.04
N ASP A 48 1.39 -1.28 1.85
CA ASP A 48 1.04 -0.92 3.22
C ASP A 48 0.06 0.28 3.20
N SER A 49 -1.24 -0.02 3.32
CA SER A 49 -2.28 1.01 3.34
C SER A 49 -2.32 1.74 4.69
N PRO A 50 -2.43 3.07 4.72
CA PRO A 50 -2.74 3.77 5.96
C PRO A 50 -4.13 3.36 6.49
N ALA A 51 -4.33 3.53 7.80
CA ALA A 51 -5.61 3.24 8.44
C ALA A 51 -6.72 4.21 7.98
N GLY A 52 -7.97 3.75 8.10
CA GLY A 52 -9.16 4.52 7.77
C GLY A 52 -9.55 4.46 6.29
N ILE A 53 -10.44 5.35 5.89
CA ILE A 53 -11.03 5.42 4.54
C ILE A 53 -10.63 6.72 3.82
N GLU A 54 -9.56 7.37 4.28
CA GLU A 54 -9.09 8.62 3.68
C GLU A 54 -8.40 8.38 2.32
N HIS A 55 -8.09 9.48 1.63
CA HIS A 55 -7.49 9.46 0.29
C HIS A 55 -6.28 8.52 0.15
N GLY A 56 -5.39 8.47 1.15
CA GLY A 56 -4.23 7.59 1.13
C GLY A 56 -4.58 6.10 1.16
N ALA A 57 -5.61 5.70 1.92
CA ALA A 57 -6.06 4.31 1.98
C ALA A 57 -6.71 3.91 0.65
N LEU A 58 -7.55 4.80 0.10
CA LEU A 58 -8.16 4.62 -1.21
C LEU A 58 -7.10 4.47 -2.32
N MET A 59 -6.03 5.27 -2.31
CA MET A 59 -4.98 5.15 -3.33
C MET A 59 -4.20 3.84 -3.23
N ALA A 60 -3.94 3.34 -2.02
CA ALA A 60 -3.27 2.05 -1.82
C ALA A 60 -4.13 0.86 -2.28
N LEU A 61 -5.45 0.94 -2.06
CA LEU A 61 -6.42 -0.10 -2.45
C LEU A 61 -6.77 -0.05 -3.95
N TYR A 62 -6.77 1.13 -4.57
CA TYR A 62 -7.33 1.32 -5.92
C TYR A 62 -6.66 0.47 -7.01
N TYR A 63 -5.38 0.17 -6.88
CA TYR A 63 -4.60 -0.62 -7.84
C TYR A 63 -4.27 -2.03 -7.34
N ALA A 64 -4.86 -2.47 -6.22
CA ALA A 64 -4.61 -3.80 -5.68
C ALA A 64 -5.48 -4.84 -6.38
N ASP A 65 -4.87 -5.95 -6.79
CA ASP A 65 -5.60 -7.12 -7.34
C ASP A 65 -6.32 -7.90 -6.23
N GLU A 66 -5.68 -7.98 -5.05
CA GLU A 66 -6.19 -8.67 -3.86
C GLU A 66 -6.10 -7.74 -2.65
N ALA A 67 -7.07 -7.86 -1.73
CA ALA A 67 -7.10 -7.09 -0.49
C ALA A 67 -7.08 -8.03 0.73
N ILE A 68 -6.13 -7.79 1.65
CA ILE A 68 -6.06 -8.48 2.95
C ILE A 68 -6.67 -7.57 4.01
N VAL A 69 -7.86 -7.91 4.48
CA VAL A 69 -8.54 -7.16 5.55
C VAL A 69 -8.06 -7.67 6.91
N VAL A 70 -7.23 -6.87 7.58
CA VAL A 70 -6.74 -7.16 8.93
C VAL A 70 -7.73 -6.60 9.94
N THR A 71 -8.29 -7.47 10.79
CA THR A 71 -9.26 -7.07 11.83
C THR A 71 -8.94 -7.70 13.18
N ASN A 72 -9.04 -6.89 14.24
CA ASN A 72 -9.00 -7.36 15.61
C ASN A 72 -10.37 -7.95 16.01
N PRO A 73 -10.43 -8.91 16.96
CA PRO A 73 -11.67 -9.52 17.42
C PRO A 73 -12.46 -8.60 18.38
N GLU A 74 -12.75 -7.38 17.93
CA GLU A 74 -13.54 -6.38 18.64
C GLU A 74 -14.58 -5.75 17.70
N VAL A 75 -15.71 -5.33 18.26
CA VAL A 75 -16.87 -4.85 17.47
C VAL A 75 -16.52 -3.62 16.63
N SER A 76 -15.66 -2.72 17.14
CA SER A 76 -15.16 -1.55 16.43
C SER A 76 -14.37 -1.93 15.17
N SER A 77 -13.33 -2.76 15.33
CA SER A 77 -12.49 -3.20 14.22
C SER A 77 -13.29 -3.94 13.16
N VAL A 78 -14.17 -4.87 13.56
CA VAL A 78 -15.00 -5.62 12.60
C VAL A 78 -15.91 -4.69 11.81
N ARG A 79 -16.53 -3.71 12.46
CA ARG A 79 -17.41 -2.74 11.80
C ARG A 79 -16.66 -1.82 10.83
N ASP A 80 -15.44 -1.40 11.18
CA ASP A 80 -14.63 -0.58 10.30
C ASP A 80 -14.07 -1.39 9.12
N SER A 81 -13.73 -2.66 9.33
CA SER A 81 -13.39 -3.60 8.26
C SER A 81 -14.55 -3.79 7.27
N ASP A 82 -15.77 -3.96 7.77
CA ASP A 82 -16.99 -4.11 6.94
C ASP A 82 -17.28 -2.87 6.08
N ARG A 83 -16.90 -1.68 6.55
CA ARG A 83 -17.07 -0.42 5.81
C ARG A 83 -16.10 -0.24 4.64
N ILE A 84 -14.99 -0.97 4.62
CA ILE A 84 -13.97 -0.89 3.57
C ILE A 84 -14.33 -1.79 2.37
N LEU A 85 -15.16 -2.81 2.58
CA LEU A 85 -15.68 -3.73 1.56
C LEU A 85 -16.83 -3.09 0.75
#